data_AF-A0A2M8PJ73-F1
#
_entry.id   AF-A0A2M8PJ73-F1
#
_cell.length_a   1.000
_cell.length_b   1.000
_cell.length_c   1.000
_cell.angle_alpha   90.00
_cell.angle_beta   90.00
_cell.angle_gamma   90.00
#
_symmetry.space_group_name_H-M   'P 1'
#
loop_
_entity.id
_entity.type
_entity.pdbx_description
1 polymer ?
#
loop_
_entity_poly.entity_id
_entity_poly.type
_entity_poly.pdbx_seq_one_letter_code
_entity_poly.pdbx_strand_id
1 'polypeptide(L)' 'GAEAKSLELGQAYQAVAERQGVYFLDAGQHIRSDDTDGIHLDAQAHIALGKVVAKTVLNIFATT' A
#
# COMPACT_ATOMS: atom_id res chain seq x y z
N GLY A 1 20.85 2.66 -0.29
CA GLY A 1 20.29 3.87 0.35
C GLY A 1 18.81 4.07 0.07
N ALA A 2 18.29 3.68 -1.10
CA ALA A 2 16.87 3.85 -1.44
C ALA A 2 15.94 2.86 -0.70
N GLU A 3 16.34 1.59 -0.56
CA GLU A 3 15.55 0.54 0.10
C GLU A 3 15.19 0.86 1.56
N ALA A 4 16.19 1.22 2.39
CA ALA A 4 15.94 1.59 3.78
C ALA A 4 14.91 2.73 3.90
N LYS A 5 14.99 3.72 3.01
CA LYS A 5 14.04 4.84 2.97
C LYS A 5 12.66 4.41 2.49
N SER A 6 12.58 3.49 1.52
CA SER A 6 11.27 3.02 1.04
C SER A 6 10.50 2.28 2.12
N LEU A 7 11.19 1.56 3.01
CA LEU A 7 10.56 0.89 4.15
C LEU A 7 9.92 1.86 5.16
N GLU A 8 10.40 3.10 5.22
CA GLU A 8 9.84 4.14 6.09
C GLU A 8 8.60 4.84 5.50
N LEU A 9 8.33 4.67 4.20
CA LEU A 9 7.26 5.40 3.52
C LEU A 9 5.87 5.04 4.03
N GLY A 10 5.62 3.79 4.42
CA GLY A 10 4.32 3.36 4.96
C GLY A 10 3.93 4.19 6.19
N GLN A 11 4.81 4.26 7.19
CA GLN A 11 4.60 5.06 8.39
C GLN A 11 4.52 6.56 8.08
N ALA A 12 5.38 7.07 7.19
CA ALA A 12 5.39 8.48 6.83
C ALA A 12 4.07 8.92 6.17
N TYR A 13 3.54 8.11 5.24
CA TYR A 13 2.28 8.39 4.57
C TYR A 13 1.07 8.22 5.49
N GLN A 14 1.10 7.25 6.41
CA GLN A 14 0.06 7.14 7.44
C GLN A 14 -0.04 8.44 8.25
N ALA A 15 1.09 8.97 8.73
CA ALA A 15 1.10 10.23 9.48
C ALA A 15 0.63 11.44 8.65
N VAL A 16 0.79 11.42 7.33
CA VAL A 16 0.20 12.44 6.43
C VAL A 16 -1.31 12.26 6.34
N ALA A 17 -1.79 11.04 6.13
CA ALA A 17 -3.21 10.75 5.99
C ALA A 17 -4.01 11.10 7.23
N GLU A 18 -3.48 10.79 8.42
CA GLU A 18 -4.05 11.17 9.72
C GLU A 18 -4.18 12.69 9.85
N ARG A 19 -3.13 13.45 9.49
CA ARG A 19 -3.15 14.92 9.53
C ARG A 19 -4.15 15.53 8.56
N GLN A 20 -4.35 14.90 7.41
CA GLN A 20 -5.24 15.40 6.37
C GLN A 20 -6.68 14.89 6.50
N GLY A 21 -6.96 13.99 7.45
CA GLY A 21 -8.29 13.38 7.62
C GLY A 21 -8.71 12.54 6.42
N VAL A 22 -7.76 11.87 5.75
CA VAL A 22 -8.03 11.02 4.58
C VAL A 22 -7.70 9.56 4.90
N TYR A 23 -8.30 8.64 4.14
CA TYR A 23 -8.03 7.21 4.27
C TYR A 23 -6.63 6.85 3.75
N PHE A 24 -6.05 5.79 4.30
CA PHE A 24 -4.71 5.30 3.97
C PHE A 24 -4.68 3.77 3.82
N LEU A 25 -3.79 3.29 2.95
CA LEU A 25 -3.48 1.89 2.75
C LEU A 25 -1.96 1.74 2.53
N ASP A 26 -1.29 0.96 3.38
CA ASP A 26 0.10 0.57 3.18
C ASP A 26 0.16 -0.70 2.32
N ALA A 27 0.50 -0.54 1.03
CA ALA A 27 0.66 -1.67 0.12
C ALA A 27 1.77 -2.64 0.56
N GLY A 28 2.81 -2.16 1.24
CA GLY A 28 3.95 -2.97 1.67
C GLY A 28 3.59 -4.04 2.71
N GLN A 29 2.44 -3.91 3.40
CA GLN A 29 1.92 -4.95 4.31
C GLN A 29 1.26 -6.12 3.57
N HIS A 30 1.05 -6.01 2.26
CA HIS A 30 0.26 -6.95 1.49
C HIS A 30 0.99 -7.56 0.30
N ILE A 31 1.99 -6.85 -0.24
CA ILE A 31 2.73 -7.23 -1.44
C ILE A 31 4.19 -6.82 -1.33
N ARG A 32 5.02 -7.39 -2.22
CA ARG A 32 6.42 -7.03 -2.40
C ARG A 32 6.72 -6.89 -3.90
N SER A 33 7.68 -6.05 -4.24
CA SER A 33 8.28 -6.03 -5.58
C SER A 33 8.95 -7.38 -5.91
N ASP A 34 8.93 -7.73 -7.18
CA ASP A 34 9.56 -8.94 -7.70
C ASP A 34 11.09 -8.88 -7.58
N ASP A 35 11.73 -10.03 -7.52
CA ASP A 35 13.19 -10.18 -7.40
C ASP A 35 13.93 -9.86 -8.70
N THR A 36 13.22 -9.76 -9.84
CA THR A 36 13.83 -9.44 -11.15
C THR A 36 14.55 -8.09 -11.13
N ASP A 37 13.93 -7.04 -10.57
CA ASP A 37 14.54 -5.71 -10.46
C ASP A 37 14.34 -5.03 -9.09
N GLY A 38 13.60 -5.66 -8.17
CA GLY A 38 13.35 -5.12 -6.84
C GLY A 38 12.44 -3.88 -6.82
N ILE A 39 11.82 -3.53 -7.96
CA ILE A 39 11.04 -2.30 -8.14
C ILE A 39 9.63 -2.65 -8.60
N HIS A 40 9.47 -3.40 -9.68
CA HIS A 40 8.17 -3.70 -10.27
C HIS A 40 7.47 -4.86 -9.57
N LEU A 41 6.15 -4.90 -9.71
CA LEU A 41 5.31 -5.99 -9.23
C LEU A 41 5.16 -7.03 -10.33
N ASP A 42 5.11 -8.30 -9.94
CA ASP A 42 4.67 -9.36 -10.84
C ASP A 42 3.14 -9.38 -10.99
N ALA A 43 2.64 -10.27 -11.84
CA ALA A 43 1.21 -10.43 -12.07
C ALA A 43 0.42 -10.83 -10.80
N GLN A 44 1.02 -11.65 -9.92
CA GLN A 44 0.34 -12.11 -8.71
C GLN A 44 0.21 -10.99 -7.68
N ALA A 45 1.27 -10.20 -7.48
CA ALA A 45 1.29 -9.03 -6.63
C ALA A 45 0.31 -7.96 -7.13
N HIS A 46 0.22 -7.73 -8.45
CA HIS A 46 -0.81 -6.84 -9.01
C HIS A 46 -2.23 -7.29 -8.68
N ILE A 47 -2.54 -8.59 -8.83
CA ILE A 47 -3.86 -9.15 -8.49
C ILE A 47 -4.15 -9.01 -6.99
N ALA A 48 -3.16 -9.33 -6.14
CA ALA A 48 -3.29 -9.23 -4.69
C ALA A 48 -3.56 -7.78 -4.25
N LEU A 49 -2.78 -6.83 -4.76
CA LEU A 49 -2.96 -5.41 -4.49
C LEU A 49 -4.35 -4.93 -4.91
N GLY A 50 -4.82 -5.31 -6.10
CA GLY A 50 -6.16 -4.97 -6.58
C GLY A 50 -7.28 -5.42 -5.63
N LYS A 51 -7.19 -6.64 -5.08
CA LYS A 51 -8.15 -7.16 -4.10
C LYS A 51 -8.13 -6.37 -2.79
N VAL A 52 -6.95 -6.02 -2.30
CA VAL A 52 -6.80 -5.23 -1.06
C VAL A 52 -7.35 -3.82 -1.25
N VAL A 53 -7.05 -3.17 -2.37
CA VAL A 53 -7.60 -1.84 -2.70
C VAL A 53 -9.12 -1.90 -2.77
N ALA A 54 -9.69 -2.87 -3.50
CA ALA A 54 -11.14 -3.02 -3.61
C ALA A 54 -11.81 -3.21 -2.24
N LYS A 55 -11.26 -4.10 -1.39
CA LYS A 55 -11.76 -4.30 -0.02
C LYS A 55 -11.67 -3.02 0.81
N THR A 56 -10.55 -2.29 0.73
CA THR A 56 -10.33 -1.06 1.49
C THR A 56 -11.34 0.01 1.09
N VAL A 57 -11.54 0.21 -0.22
CA VAL A 57 -12.52 1.16 -0.74
C VAL A 57 -13.94 0.77 -0.34
N LEU A 58 -14.32 -0.50 -0.42
CA LEU A 58 -15.63 -0.94 0.05
C LEU A 58 -15.84 -0.64 1.54
N ASN A 59 -14.83 -0.87 2.39
CA ASN A 59 -14.92 -0.56 3.81
C ASN A 59 -15.11 0.94 4.11
N ILE A 60 -14.51 1.82 3.31
CA ILE A 60 -14.70 3.28 3.40
C ILE A 60 -16.19 3.65 3.24
N PHE A 61 -16.91 2.96 2.36
CA PHE A 61 -18.32 3.24 2.09
C PHE A 61 -19.30 2.35 2.88
N ALA A 62 -18.84 1.25 3.46
CA ALA A 62 -19.69 0.30 4.19
C ALA A 62 -20.11 0.79 5.58
N THR A 63 -19.62 1.94 6.04
CA THR A 63 -19.95 2.50 7.34
C THR A 63 -21.19 3.39 7.21
N THR A 64 -22.37 2.80 7.43
CA THR A 64 -23.62 3.51 7.78
C THR A 64 -23.85 3.38 9.27
#